data_AF-A0A0M5IFY8-F1
#
_entry.id   AF-A0A0M5IFY8-F1
#
_cell.length_a   1.000
_cell.length_b   1.000
_cell.length_c   1.000
_cell.angle_alpha   90.00
_cell.angle_beta   90.00
_cell.angle_gamma   90.00
#
_symmetry.space_group_name_H-M   'P 1'
#
loop_
_entity.id
_entity.type
_entity.pdbx_description
1 polymer ?
#
loop_
_entity_poly.entity_id
_entity_poly.type
_entity_poly.pdbx_seq_one_letter_code
_entity_poly.pdbx_strand_id
1 'polypeptide(L)'
;MHIVVVDPAHPVLPLNFLEAVIGRGESVCVDPDFPVDLSGLGIMASISGSWLVTCNPALIDAPAAPIDEAVRVMRAAVARGEWERAQTHESLIPYLEEESQEFIESISSGDDEQMKKELGDVLLQVLFHAEIAARENRFDFSDVAASFVAKMRSRSPYLFDGSEGIVEVEVQERLWALGKARESNPGTYPVMKLEDRLEENT
;
A
#
# COMPACT_ATOMS: atom_id res chain seq x y z
N MET A 1 21.37 2.74 19.27
CA MET A 1 21.57 1.85 18.12
C MET A 1 20.42 2.11 17.17
N HIS A 2 20.71 2.54 15.95
CA HIS A 2 19.73 2.77 14.89
C HIS A 2 19.59 1.47 14.08
N ILE A 3 18.39 1.16 13.60
CA ILE A 3 18.14 -0.06 12.82
C ILE A 3 17.58 0.34 11.45
N VAL A 4 18.14 -0.24 10.39
CA VAL A 4 17.64 -0.13 9.03
C VAL A 4 17.17 -1.52 8.60
N VAL A 5 15.86 -1.67 8.45
CA VAL A 5 15.29 -2.86 7.81
C VAL A 5 15.23 -2.60 6.32
N VAL A 6 15.80 -3.51 5.55
CA VAL A 6 15.83 -3.43 4.09
C VAL A 6 15.00 -4.59 3.55
N ASP A 7 14.05 -4.28 2.67
CA ASP A 7 13.39 -5.30 1.87
C ASP A 7 14.44 -5.94 0.93
N PRO A 8 14.73 -7.25 1.04
CA PRO A 8 15.70 -7.91 0.19
C PRO A 8 15.27 -7.96 -1.28
N ALA A 9 13.97 -7.88 -1.59
CA ALA A 9 13.47 -7.81 -2.97
C ALA A 9 13.71 -6.43 -3.60
N HIS A 10 13.72 -5.37 -2.80
CA HIS A 10 13.93 -3.98 -3.23
C HIS A 10 14.85 -3.24 -2.25
N PRO A 11 16.17 -3.49 -2.29
CA PRO A 11 17.06 -2.97 -1.28
C PRO A 11 17.30 -1.47 -1.44
N VAL A 12 16.58 -0.67 -0.67
CA VAL A 12 16.72 0.79 -0.60
C VAL A 12 17.32 1.19 0.74
N LEU A 13 18.43 1.93 0.69
CA LEU A 13 19.08 2.48 1.89
C LEU A 13 18.65 3.93 2.13
N PRO A 14 18.23 4.31 3.34
CA PRO A 14 17.87 5.68 3.66
C PRO A 14 19.04 6.66 3.50
N LEU A 15 18.77 7.88 3.01
CA LEU A 15 19.82 8.89 2.80
C LEU A 15 20.52 9.30 4.10
N ASN A 16 19.76 9.44 5.19
CA ASN A 16 20.31 9.76 6.52
C ASN A 16 21.26 8.65 7.04
N PHE A 17 20.99 7.39 6.70
CA PHE A 17 21.89 6.28 6.99
C PHE A 17 23.19 6.41 6.18
N LEU A 18 23.10 6.67 4.87
CA LEU A 18 24.27 6.85 4.01
C LEU A 18 25.15 8.03 4.47
N GLU A 19 24.54 9.17 4.81
CA GLU A 19 25.27 10.32 5.36
C GLU A 19 25.97 10.01 6.69
N ALA A 20 25.34 9.21 7.55
CA ALA A 20 25.93 8.78 8.82
C ALA A 20 27.13 7.87 8.61
N VAL A 21 26.98 6.82 7.81
CA VAL A 21 27.98 5.77 7.67
C VAL A 21 29.10 6.19 6.72
N ILE A 22 28.76 6.72 5.54
CA ILE A 22 29.75 7.12 4.53
C ILE A 22 30.29 8.52 4.83
N GLY A 23 29.40 9.46 5.17
CA GLY A 23 29.78 10.86 5.39
C GLY A 23 30.47 11.11 6.72
N ARG A 24 29.94 10.55 7.82
CA ARG A 24 30.47 10.75 9.19
C ARG A 24 31.31 9.58 9.72
N GLY A 25 31.37 8.45 9.01
CA GLY A 25 32.17 7.29 9.41
C GLY A 25 31.58 6.52 10.61
N GLU A 26 30.26 6.58 10.82
CA GLU A 26 29.61 5.81 11.88
C GLU A 26 29.69 4.31 11.61
N SER A 27 29.89 3.50 12.67
CA SER A 27 30.06 2.06 12.54
C SER A 27 28.72 1.35 12.29
N VAL A 28 28.74 0.39 11.36
CA VAL A 28 27.58 -0.42 11.01
C VAL A 28 27.82 -1.88 11.40
N CYS A 29 26.81 -2.51 11.98
CA CYS A 29 26.67 -3.95 12.12
C CYS A 29 25.73 -4.44 11.03
N VAL A 30 26.04 -5.56 10.39
CA VAL A 30 25.21 -6.17 9.36
C VAL A 30 24.76 -7.54 9.87
N ASP A 31 23.47 -7.80 9.77
CA ASP A 31 22.88 -9.11 10.06
C ASP A 31 23.57 -10.19 9.21
N PRO A 32 24.02 -11.32 9.80
CA PRO A 32 24.65 -12.41 9.05
C PRO A 32 23.84 -12.94 7.85
N ASP A 33 22.51 -12.89 7.94
CA ASP A 33 21.61 -13.37 6.89
C ASP A 33 21.26 -12.28 5.86
N PHE A 34 21.89 -11.10 5.96
CA PHE A 34 21.64 -10.00 5.03
C PHE A 34 22.17 -10.32 3.63
N PRO A 35 21.31 -10.38 2.59
CA PRO A 35 21.69 -10.93 1.29
C PRO A 35 22.42 -9.93 0.38
N VAL A 36 22.60 -8.67 0.81
CA VAL A 36 23.15 -7.59 -0.02
C VAL A 36 24.55 -7.21 0.45
N ASP A 37 25.51 -7.24 -0.47
CA ASP A 37 26.88 -6.78 -0.21
C ASP A 37 26.94 -5.24 -0.17
N LEU A 38 27.19 -4.69 1.01
CA LEU A 38 27.32 -3.24 1.23
C LEU A 38 28.75 -2.72 1.02
N SER A 39 29.75 -3.61 0.90
CA SER A 39 31.15 -3.20 0.79
C SER A 39 31.43 -2.40 -0.49
N GLY A 40 30.69 -2.69 -1.57
CA GLY A 40 30.72 -1.92 -2.81
C GLY A 40 30.30 -0.45 -2.68
N LEU A 41 29.62 -0.08 -1.60
CA LEU A 41 29.23 1.29 -1.26
C LEU A 41 30.24 1.99 -0.32
N GLY A 42 31.37 1.34 0.00
CA GLY A 42 32.34 1.84 0.98
C GLY A 42 31.90 1.64 2.43
N ILE A 43 30.86 0.85 2.67
CA ILE A 43 30.33 0.56 4.00
C ILE A 43 31.07 -0.66 4.59
N MET A 44 31.83 -0.45 5.66
CA MET A 44 32.56 -1.52 6.34
C MET A 44 31.76 -2.05 7.54
N ALA A 45 31.38 -3.33 7.47
CA ALA A 45 30.70 -4.01 8.57
C ALA A 45 31.65 -4.26 9.76
N SER A 46 31.10 -4.09 10.96
CA SER A 46 31.74 -4.32 12.26
C SER A 46 30.89 -5.31 13.07
N ILE A 47 31.53 -5.97 14.04
CA ILE A 47 30.85 -6.86 15.00
C ILE A 47 29.91 -6.06 15.93
N SER A 48 30.16 -4.76 16.08
CA SER A 48 29.32 -3.83 16.83
C SER A 48 29.30 -2.47 16.15
N GLY A 49 28.11 -1.86 16.06
CA GLY A 49 27.88 -0.62 15.35
C GLY A 49 26.86 0.28 16.04
N SER A 50 26.94 1.58 15.79
CA SER A 50 25.83 2.49 16.12
C SER A 50 24.60 2.22 15.25
N TRP A 51 24.79 1.56 14.10
CA TRP A 51 23.76 1.11 13.17
C TRP A 51 23.70 -0.42 13.04
N LEU A 52 22.50 -0.98 12.87
CA LEU A 52 22.25 -2.36 12.44
C LEU A 52 21.50 -2.34 11.10
N VAL A 53 22.02 -3.05 10.09
CA VAL A 53 21.32 -3.30 8.82
C VAL A 53 20.86 -4.75 8.79
N THR A 54 19.58 -4.98 8.54
CA THR A 54 18.97 -6.31 8.55
C THR A 54 17.86 -6.42 7.50
N CYS A 55 17.60 -7.63 7.02
CA CYS A 55 16.38 -7.98 6.28
C CYS A 55 15.36 -8.72 7.15
N ASN A 56 15.68 -8.92 8.43
CA ASN A 56 14.86 -9.63 9.40
C ASN A 56 14.10 -8.60 10.27
N PRO A 57 12.84 -8.28 9.94
CA PRO A 57 12.06 -7.35 10.73
C PRO A 57 11.78 -7.87 12.16
N ALA A 58 11.93 -9.18 12.42
CA ALA A 58 11.75 -9.74 13.76
C ALA A 58 12.87 -9.36 14.74
N LEU A 59 14.00 -8.82 14.25
CA LEU A 59 15.03 -8.24 15.12
C LEU A 59 14.62 -6.88 15.70
N ILE A 60 13.56 -6.28 15.16
CA ILE A 60 12.96 -5.08 15.72
C ILE A 60 11.75 -5.48 16.55
N ASP A 61 11.83 -5.24 17.85
CA ASP A 61 10.66 -5.24 18.73
C ASP A 61 9.90 -3.91 18.55
N ALA A 62 9.33 -3.74 17.36
CA ALA A 62 8.42 -2.66 17.03
C ALA A 62 7.08 -3.27 16.62
N PRO A 63 5.95 -2.74 17.10
CA PRO A 63 4.67 -3.16 16.61
C PRO A 63 4.68 -2.97 15.09
N ALA A 64 4.36 -4.02 14.34
CA ALA A 64 4.18 -3.90 12.92
C ALA A 64 3.15 -2.81 12.62
N ALA A 65 3.30 -2.12 11.50
CA ALA A 65 2.26 -1.18 11.09
C ALA A 65 0.93 -1.96 10.96
N PRO A 66 -0.22 -1.39 11.40
CA PRO A 66 -1.51 -2.09 11.36
C PRO A 66 -1.86 -2.65 9.98
N ILE A 67 -1.39 -2.01 8.89
CA ILE A 67 -1.57 -2.50 7.52
C ILE A 67 -0.76 -3.77 7.25
N ASP A 68 0.50 -3.83 7.69
CA ASP A 68 1.32 -5.04 7.53
C ASP A 68 0.72 -6.20 8.33
N GLU A 69 0.14 -5.89 9.49
CA GLU A 69 -0.61 -6.88 10.28
C GLU A 69 -1.84 -7.37 9.54
N ALA A 70 -2.65 -6.49 8.96
CA ALA A 70 -3.83 -6.87 8.18
C ALA A 70 -3.48 -7.80 7.00
N VAL A 71 -2.43 -7.48 6.25
CA VAL A 71 -1.93 -8.34 5.15
C VAL A 71 -1.49 -9.71 5.67
N ARG A 72 -0.74 -9.75 6.78
CA ARG A 72 -0.33 -11.03 7.39
C ARG A 72 -1.51 -11.85 7.90
N VAL A 73 -2.50 -11.21 8.52
CA VAL A 73 -3.72 -11.86 9.01
C VAL A 73 -4.50 -12.46 7.84
N MET A 74 -4.70 -11.72 6.75
CA MET A 74 -5.39 -12.24 5.55
C MET A 74 -4.66 -13.45 4.97
N ARG A 75 -3.33 -13.36 4.78
CA ARG A 75 -2.52 -14.48 4.31
C ARG A 75 -2.65 -15.70 5.21
N ALA A 76 -2.62 -15.50 6.54
CA ALA A 76 -2.78 -16.57 7.50
C ALA A 76 -4.20 -17.17 7.46
N ALA A 77 -5.24 -16.35 7.26
CA ALA A 77 -6.62 -16.78 7.14
C ALA A 77 -6.80 -17.68 5.91
N VAL A 78 -6.36 -17.25 4.73
CA VAL A 78 -6.41 -18.05 3.49
C VAL A 78 -5.55 -19.32 3.59
N ALA A 79 -4.42 -19.26 4.30
CA ALA A 79 -3.56 -20.43 4.52
C ALA A 79 -4.20 -21.48 5.44
N ARG A 80 -5.04 -21.09 6.40
CA ARG A 80 -5.51 -21.98 7.49
C ARG A 80 -7.00 -22.30 7.42
N GLY A 81 -7.81 -21.38 6.92
CA GLY A 81 -9.26 -21.49 6.87
C GLY A 81 -9.76 -22.12 5.57
N GLU A 82 -10.70 -23.06 5.70
CA GLU A 82 -11.29 -23.76 4.55
C GLU A 82 -12.17 -22.82 3.72
N TRP A 83 -12.95 -21.97 4.39
CA TRP A 83 -13.84 -21.01 3.73
C TRP A 83 -13.04 -19.95 2.97
N GLU A 84 -12.05 -19.34 3.62
CA GLU A 84 -11.19 -18.30 3.05
C GLU A 84 -10.42 -18.83 1.84
N ARG A 85 -9.93 -20.08 1.93
CA ARG A 85 -9.21 -20.74 0.84
C ARG A 85 -10.10 -21.00 -0.38
N ALA A 86 -11.40 -21.25 -0.17
CA ALA A 86 -12.36 -21.59 -1.21
C ALA A 86 -12.90 -20.37 -1.99
N GLN A 87 -12.63 -19.15 -1.51
CA GLN A 87 -13.12 -17.93 -2.17
C GLN A 87 -12.45 -17.70 -3.52
N THR A 88 -13.23 -17.17 -4.46
CA THR A 88 -12.78 -16.63 -5.75
C THR A 88 -13.16 -15.15 -5.84
N HIS A 89 -12.66 -14.46 -6.87
CA HIS A 89 -13.07 -13.07 -7.08
C HIS A 89 -14.59 -12.96 -7.27
N GLU A 90 -15.20 -13.89 -7.97
CA GLU A 90 -16.64 -13.91 -8.27
C GLU A 90 -17.47 -14.24 -7.03
N SER A 91 -17.02 -15.17 -6.18
CA SER A 91 -17.76 -15.54 -4.97
C SER A 91 -17.81 -14.42 -3.93
N LEU A 92 -16.86 -13.49 -3.99
CA LEU A 92 -16.75 -12.36 -3.07
C LEU A 92 -17.56 -11.12 -3.48
N ILE A 93 -18.03 -11.04 -4.74
CA ILE A 93 -18.80 -9.89 -5.24
C ILE A 93 -20.01 -9.56 -4.35
N PRO A 94 -20.87 -10.53 -3.96
CA PRO A 94 -22.03 -10.22 -3.13
C PRO A 94 -21.67 -9.62 -1.77
N TYR A 95 -20.57 -10.08 -1.16
CA TYR A 95 -20.08 -9.53 0.10
C TYR A 95 -19.58 -8.10 -0.10
N LEU A 96 -18.81 -7.83 -1.15
CA LEU A 96 -18.38 -6.46 -1.44
C LEU A 96 -19.55 -5.51 -1.70
N GLU A 97 -20.61 -5.97 -2.37
CA GLU A 97 -21.83 -5.19 -2.58
C GLU A 97 -22.52 -4.88 -1.24
N GLU A 98 -22.64 -5.87 -0.36
CA GLU A 98 -23.21 -5.75 1.00
C GLU A 98 -22.42 -4.74 1.84
N GLU A 99 -21.11 -4.94 2.02
CA GLU A 99 -20.27 -4.04 2.85
C GLU A 99 -20.24 -2.61 2.29
N SER A 100 -20.28 -2.45 0.95
CA SER A 100 -20.36 -1.13 0.33
C SER A 100 -21.68 -0.43 0.66
N GLN A 101 -22.78 -1.19 0.71
CA GLN A 101 -24.09 -0.67 1.06
C GLN A 101 -24.18 -0.34 2.55
N GLU A 102 -23.66 -1.20 3.44
CA GLU A 102 -23.57 -0.91 4.87
C GLU A 102 -22.75 0.35 5.16
N PHE A 103 -21.62 0.53 4.45
CA PHE A 103 -20.84 1.77 4.53
C PHE A 103 -21.67 3.00 4.11
N ILE A 104 -22.41 2.94 3.00
CA ILE A 104 -23.28 4.04 2.55
C ILE A 104 -24.36 4.37 3.61
N GLU A 105 -24.93 3.34 4.23
CA GLU A 105 -25.93 3.51 5.28
C GLU A 105 -25.34 4.15 6.54
N SER A 106 -24.12 3.77 6.92
CA SER A 106 -23.40 4.35 8.07
C SER A 106 -23.15 5.85 7.93
N ILE A 107 -22.93 6.35 6.70
CA ILE A 107 -22.81 7.80 6.43
C ILE A 107 -24.14 8.50 6.72
N SER A 108 -25.25 7.87 6.32
CA SER A 108 -26.58 8.46 6.47
C SER A 108 -27.04 8.50 7.93
N SER A 109 -26.57 7.56 8.76
CA SER A 109 -26.86 7.52 10.19
C SER A 109 -25.97 8.46 11.02
N GLY A 110 -24.84 8.92 10.48
CA GLY A 110 -23.87 9.77 11.19
C GLY A 110 -23.14 9.06 12.32
N ASP A 111 -23.03 7.73 12.25
CA ASP A 111 -22.33 6.90 13.23
C ASP A 111 -20.89 6.63 12.75
N ASP A 112 -19.95 7.41 13.25
CA ASP A 112 -18.53 7.32 12.87
C ASP A 112 -17.88 5.98 13.25
N GLU A 113 -18.33 5.32 14.32
CA GLU A 113 -17.79 4.01 14.71
C GLU A 113 -18.29 2.92 13.77
N GLN A 114 -19.57 2.98 13.40
CA GLN A 114 -20.12 2.11 12.37
C GLN A 114 -19.44 2.36 11.03
N MET A 115 -19.24 3.63 10.64
CA MET A 115 -18.55 3.98 9.40
C MET A 115 -17.13 3.41 9.35
N LYS A 116 -16.40 3.49 10.46
CA LYS A 116 -15.06 2.92 10.57
C LYS A 116 -15.07 1.39 10.49
N LYS A 117 -16.08 0.74 11.08
CA LYS A 117 -16.27 -0.71 10.98
C LYS A 117 -16.47 -1.11 9.52
N GLU A 118 -17.40 -0.48 8.82
CA GLU A 118 -17.72 -0.84 7.44
C GLU A 118 -16.59 -0.52 6.46
N LEU A 119 -15.82 0.55 6.69
CA LEU A 119 -14.57 0.76 5.94
C LEU A 119 -13.54 -0.35 6.17
N GLY A 120 -13.52 -0.95 7.36
CA GLY A 120 -12.72 -2.13 7.67
C GLY A 120 -13.20 -3.36 6.90
N ASP A 121 -14.50 -3.56 6.77
CA ASP A 121 -15.09 -4.68 6.03
C ASP A 121 -14.91 -4.50 4.50
N VAL A 122 -14.97 -3.27 3.98
CA VAL A 122 -14.54 -2.96 2.59
C VAL A 122 -13.04 -3.25 2.40
N LEU A 123 -12.19 -2.89 3.36
CA LEU A 123 -10.75 -3.21 3.31
C LEU A 123 -10.52 -4.74 3.33
N LEU A 124 -11.31 -5.50 4.09
CA LEU A 124 -11.28 -6.95 4.10
C LEU A 124 -11.49 -7.54 2.70
N GLN A 125 -12.45 -7.00 1.94
CA GLN A 125 -12.68 -7.42 0.56
C GLN A 125 -11.46 -7.11 -0.34
N VAL A 126 -10.88 -5.91 -0.24
CA VAL A 126 -9.66 -5.54 -0.99
C VAL A 126 -8.52 -6.52 -0.69
N LEU A 127 -8.32 -6.88 0.58
CA LEU A 127 -7.29 -7.82 1.02
C LEU A 127 -7.55 -9.24 0.47
N PHE A 128 -8.80 -9.70 0.45
CA PHE A 128 -9.14 -10.99 -0.16
C PHE A 128 -8.81 -11.03 -1.65
N HIS A 129 -9.24 -10.04 -2.43
CA HIS A 129 -8.94 -9.98 -3.86
C HIS A 129 -7.43 -9.92 -4.11
N ALA A 130 -6.69 -9.15 -3.31
CA ALA A 130 -5.24 -9.08 -3.39
C ALA A 130 -4.57 -10.43 -3.07
N GLU A 131 -5.00 -11.15 -2.03
CA GLU A 131 -4.41 -12.44 -1.66
C GLU A 131 -4.76 -13.54 -2.68
N ILE A 132 -5.97 -13.54 -3.25
CA ILE A 132 -6.34 -14.45 -4.35
C ILE A 132 -5.43 -14.21 -5.56
N ALA A 133 -5.26 -12.95 -5.98
CA ALA A 133 -4.38 -12.59 -7.10
C ALA A 133 -2.91 -12.93 -6.82
N ALA A 134 -2.45 -12.77 -5.57
CA ALA A 134 -1.09 -13.07 -5.17
C ALA A 134 -0.80 -14.58 -5.29
N ARG A 135 -1.75 -15.43 -4.88
CA ARG A 135 -1.64 -16.90 -5.03
C ARG A 135 -1.56 -17.36 -6.50
N GLU A 136 -2.12 -16.56 -7.41
CA GLU A 136 -2.04 -16.76 -8.86
C GLU A 136 -0.80 -16.12 -9.49
N ASN A 137 0.12 -15.55 -8.69
CA ASN A 137 1.29 -14.79 -9.13
C ASN A 137 0.95 -13.63 -10.07
N ARG A 138 -0.16 -12.92 -9.81
CA ARG A 138 -0.63 -11.80 -10.63
C ARG A 138 -0.26 -10.44 -10.03
N PHE A 139 -0.80 -10.13 -8.84
CA PHE A 139 -0.50 -8.92 -8.07
C PHE A 139 -0.84 -9.16 -6.61
N ASP A 140 -0.29 -8.35 -5.70
CA ASP A 140 -0.60 -8.38 -4.27
C ASP A 140 -1.14 -7.04 -3.73
N PHE A 141 -1.29 -6.92 -2.42
CA PHE A 141 -1.80 -5.70 -1.79
C PHE A 141 -0.86 -4.50 -1.99
N SER A 142 0.45 -4.74 -2.05
CA SER A 142 1.46 -3.71 -2.31
C SER A 142 1.29 -3.15 -3.72
N ASP A 143 1.01 -3.99 -4.70
CA ASP A 143 0.70 -3.56 -6.08
C ASP A 143 -0.57 -2.72 -6.14
N VAL A 144 -1.62 -3.08 -5.38
CA VAL A 144 -2.85 -2.27 -5.26
C VAL A 144 -2.55 -0.89 -4.70
N ALA A 145 -1.77 -0.81 -3.62
CA ALA A 145 -1.36 0.46 -3.02
C ALA A 145 -0.48 1.28 -3.98
N ALA A 146 0.47 0.64 -4.67
CA ALA A 146 1.31 1.28 -5.67
C ALA A 146 0.50 1.84 -6.85
N SER A 147 -0.52 1.10 -7.30
CA SER A 147 -1.45 1.55 -8.35
C SER A 147 -2.24 2.80 -7.93
N PHE A 148 -2.70 2.87 -6.68
CA PHE A 148 -3.31 4.07 -6.11
C PHE A 148 -2.33 5.25 -6.13
N VAL A 149 -1.10 5.07 -5.62
CA VAL A 149 -0.09 6.14 -5.59
C VAL A 149 0.26 6.61 -7.00
N ALA A 150 0.44 5.70 -7.97
CA ALA A 150 0.72 6.03 -9.36
C ALA A 150 -0.41 6.87 -9.99
N LYS A 151 -1.67 6.50 -9.72
CA LYS A 151 -2.85 7.27 -10.14
C LYS A 151 -2.85 8.67 -9.54
N MET A 152 -2.54 8.80 -8.25
CA MET A 152 -2.47 10.11 -7.59
C MET A 152 -1.32 10.96 -8.13
N ARG A 153 -0.15 10.38 -8.42
CA ARG A 153 0.97 11.09 -9.07
C ARG A 153 0.60 11.62 -10.45
N SER A 154 -0.18 10.85 -11.21
CA SER A 154 -0.66 11.21 -12.54
C SER A 154 -1.73 12.32 -12.51
N ARG A 155 -2.73 12.18 -11.64
CA ARG A 155 -3.95 13.00 -11.65
C ARG A 155 -3.94 14.17 -10.66
N SER A 156 -3.06 14.13 -9.66
CA SER A 156 -2.91 15.14 -8.62
C SER A 156 -1.42 15.42 -8.33
N PRO A 157 -0.65 15.89 -9.33
CA PRO A 157 0.80 16.08 -9.22
C PRO A 157 1.23 17.06 -8.12
N TYR A 158 0.35 18.01 -7.77
CA TYR A 158 0.58 18.98 -6.68
C TYR A 158 0.79 18.33 -5.31
N LEU A 159 0.41 17.06 -5.13
CA LEU A 159 0.71 16.30 -3.91
C LEU A 159 2.18 15.83 -3.83
N PHE A 160 2.95 15.94 -4.93
CA PHE A 160 4.27 15.32 -5.07
C PHE A 160 5.36 16.25 -5.62
N ASP A 161 5.00 17.44 -6.11
CA ASP A 161 5.93 18.38 -6.74
C ASP A 161 6.49 19.46 -5.79
N GLY A 162 6.13 19.38 -4.50
CA GLY A 162 6.54 20.35 -3.48
C GLY A 162 5.68 21.60 -3.42
N SER A 163 4.57 21.65 -4.15
CA SER A 163 3.57 22.71 -4.00
C SER A 163 3.02 22.77 -2.58
N GLU A 164 2.82 23.98 -2.07
CA GLU A 164 2.23 24.24 -0.75
C GLU A 164 0.93 25.05 -0.89
N GLY A 165 0.01 24.87 0.06
CA GLY A 165 -1.26 25.59 0.10
C GLY A 165 -2.44 24.82 -0.50
N ILE A 166 -3.63 25.45 -0.42
CA ILE A 166 -4.87 24.87 -0.94
C ILE A 166 -4.90 25.01 -2.45
N VAL A 167 -5.21 23.92 -3.15
CA VAL A 167 -5.42 23.90 -4.60
C VAL A 167 -6.92 24.05 -4.87
N GLU A 168 -7.30 25.02 -5.68
CA GLU A 168 -8.70 25.27 -6.04
C GLU A 168 -9.33 24.06 -6.76
N VAL A 169 -10.62 23.82 -6.50
CA VAL A 169 -11.34 22.65 -7.03
C VAL A 169 -11.29 22.59 -8.56
N GLU A 170 -11.47 23.72 -9.25
CA GLU A 170 -11.39 23.78 -10.73
C GLU A 170 -10.02 23.32 -11.25
N VAL A 171 -8.95 23.65 -10.53
CA VAL A 171 -7.59 23.20 -10.86
C VAL A 171 -7.46 21.69 -10.63
N GLN A 172 -8.00 21.17 -9.53
CA GLN A 172 -8.00 19.73 -9.24
C GLN A 172 -8.75 18.94 -10.33
N GLU A 173 -9.95 19.38 -10.71
CA GLU A 173 -10.77 18.76 -11.76
C GLU A 173 -10.06 18.76 -13.11
N ARG A 174 -9.43 19.89 -13.47
CA ARG A 174 -8.64 20.00 -14.70
C ARG A 174 -7.46 19.03 -14.70
N LEU A 175 -6.69 18.97 -13.62
CA LEU A 175 -5.55 18.07 -13.49
C LEU A 175 -5.99 16.60 -13.55
N TRP A 176 -7.11 16.28 -12.90
CA TRP A 176 -7.68 14.95 -12.91
C TRP A 176 -8.09 14.49 -14.31
N ALA A 177 -8.77 15.36 -15.07
CA ALA A 177 -9.16 15.09 -16.44
C ALA A 177 -7.93 14.88 -17.36
N LEU A 178 -6.90 15.72 -17.20
CA LEU A 178 -5.64 15.58 -17.95
C LEU A 178 -4.91 14.28 -17.63
N GLY A 179 -4.83 13.89 -16.35
CA GLY A 179 -4.21 12.63 -15.93
C GLY A 179 -4.98 11.41 -16.46
N LYS A 180 -6.32 11.40 -16.37
CA LYS A 180 -7.16 10.33 -16.92
C LYS A 180 -6.99 10.17 -18.44
N ALA A 181 -6.86 11.27 -19.17
CA ALA A 181 -6.62 11.23 -20.62
C ALA A 181 -5.26 10.61 -20.99
N ARG A 182 -4.22 10.81 -20.17
CA ARG A 182 -2.89 10.20 -20.36
C ARG A 182 -2.91 8.68 -20.11
N GLU A 183 -3.76 8.22 -19.21
CA GLU A 183 -3.89 6.81 -18.84
C GLU A 183 -4.78 6.01 -19.81
N SER A 184 -5.69 6.66 -20.53
CA SER A 184 -6.69 6.00 -21.40
C SER A 184 -6.13 5.40 -22.71
N ASN A 185 -4.84 5.06 -22.74
CA ASN A 185 -4.19 4.30 -23.80
C ASN A 185 -3.09 3.41 -23.14
N PRO A 186 -3.31 2.10 -22.84
CA PRO A 186 -4.14 1.11 -23.54
C PRO A 186 -5.15 0.32 -22.65
N GLY A 187 -6.40 0.21 -23.12
CA GLY A 187 -7.33 -0.89 -22.81
C GLY A 187 -8.00 -0.91 -21.43
N THR A 188 -9.23 -0.40 -21.36
CA THR A 188 -10.44 -0.94 -20.67
C THR A 188 -11.36 0.19 -20.15
N TYR A 189 -12.66 -0.08 -20.26
CA TYR A 189 -13.85 0.79 -20.31
C TYR A 189 -13.95 2.00 -19.37
N PRO A 190 -14.65 3.07 -19.80
CA PRO A 190 -14.97 4.20 -18.95
C PRO A 190 -15.88 3.76 -17.81
N VAL A 191 -15.46 4.03 -16.57
CA VAL A 191 -16.36 4.03 -15.41
C VAL A 191 -17.47 5.07 -15.69
N MET A 192 -18.69 4.57 -15.88
CA MET A 192 -19.90 5.38 -16.03
C MET A 192 -20.07 6.21 -14.76
N LYS A 193 -20.30 7.53 -14.89
CA LYS A 193 -20.40 8.39 -13.71
C LYS A 193 -21.70 8.05 -12.97
N LEU A 194 -21.71 8.20 -11.64
CA LEU A 194 -22.91 7.99 -10.82
C LEU A 194 -24.09 8.87 -11.26
N GLU A 195 -23.78 10.06 -11.76
CA GLU A 195 -24.72 11.00 -12.38
C GLU A 195 -25.40 10.40 -13.64
N ASP A 196 -24.71 9.55 -14.41
CA ASP A 196 -25.28 8.87 -15.58
C ASP A 196 -26.25 7.73 -15.19
N ARG A 197 -26.19 7.19 -13.95
CA ARG A 197 -27.09 6.12 -13.47
C ARG A 197 -28.47 6.63 -13.02
N LEU A 198 -28.59 7.93 -12.72
CA LEU A 198 -29.84 8.52 -12.25
C LEU A 198 -30.75 8.96 -13.39
N GLU A 199 -30.19 9.19 -14.59
CA GLU A 199 -30.97 9.58 -15.78
C GLU A 199 -31.68 8.39 -16.47
N GLU A 200 -31.25 7.14 -16.24
CA GLU A 200 -31.90 5.95 -16.84
C GLU A 200 -33.16 5.48 -16.09
N ASN A 201 -33.47 6.04 -14.93
CA ASN A 201 -34.65 5.70 -14.12
C ASN A 201 -35.73 6.80 -14.05
N THR A 202 -35.71 7.75 -15.00
CA THR A 202 -36.77 8.77 -15.17
C THR A 202 -37.44 8.62 -16.53
#